data_AF-A0A941NG50-F1
#
_entry.id   AF-A0A941NG50-F1
#
_cell.length_a   1.000
_cell.length_b   1.000
_cell.length_c   1.000
_cell.angle_alpha   90.00
_cell.angle_beta   90.00
_cell.angle_gamma   90.00
#
_symmetry.space_group_name_H-M   'P 1'
#
loop_
_entity.id
_entity.type
_entity.pdbx_description
1 polymer ?
#
loop_
_entity_poly.entity_id
_entity_poly.type
_entity_poly.pdbx_seq_one_letter_code
_entity_poly.pdbx_strand_id
1 'polypeptide(L)'
;MNKDGLIIATAIGLALQLAMVLIGHYVPAIREKGFAIGGMFFSLVAGLIYARMAHAGWGGALGGGALAGGLCAILGIAVSTVLGDVPPMILVMGTAASAVTGLIGGAVGKLIG
;
A
#
# COMPACT_ATOMS: atom_id res chain seq x y z
N MET A 1 -13.04 12.01 -7.81
CA MET A 1 -12.00 11.38 -6.98
C MET A 1 -11.76 12.27 -5.78
N ASN A 2 -11.94 11.76 -4.55
CA ASN A 2 -11.77 12.56 -3.34
C ASN A 2 -10.27 12.70 -3.04
N LYS A 3 -9.70 13.89 -3.29
CA LYS A 3 -8.26 14.14 -3.17
C LYS A 3 -7.78 14.02 -1.73
N ASP A 4 -8.56 14.53 -0.78
CA ASP A 4 -8.19 14.53 0.64
C ASP A 4 -8.20 13.10 1.18
N GLY A 5 -9.20 12.30 0.83
CA GLY A 5 -9.26 10.88 1.17
C GLY A 5 -8.09 10.09 0.58
N LEU A 6 -7.66 10.42 -0.65
CA LEU A 6 -6.52 9.76 -1.30
C LEU A 6 -5.21 10.11 -0.59
N ILE A 7 -5.01 11.39 -0.25
CA ILE A 7 -3.82 11.87 0.46
C ILE A 7 -3.74 11.19 1.83
N ILE A 8 -4.83 11.18 2.61
CA ILE A 8 -4.86 10.59 3.95
C ILE A 8 -4.61 9.08 3.89
N ALA A 9 -5.30 8.36 3.01
CA ALA A 9 -5.12 6.93 2.84
C ALA A 9 -3.69 6.56 2.43
N THR A 10 -3.13 7.29 1.47
CA THR A 10 -1.74 7.08 0.99
C THR A 10 -0.74 7.43 2.08
N ALA A 11 -0.94 8.51 2.83
CA ALA A 11 -0.05 8.92 3.91
C ALA A 11 -0.03 7.89 5.05
N ILE A 12 -1.18 7.35 5.43
CA ILE A 12 -1.28 6.28 6.45
C ILE A 12 -0.59 5.01 5.94
N GLY A 13 -0.91 4.57 4.71
CA GLY A 13 -0.28 3.39 4.11
C GLY A 13 1.25 3.54 4.01
N LEU A 14 1.71 4.72 3.62
CA LEU A 14 3.13 5.03 3.47
C LEU A 14 3.83 5.02 4.83
N ALA A 15 3.24 5.64 5.85
CA ALA A 15 3.81 5.64 7.20
C ALA A 15 3.98 4.21 7.73
N LEU A 16 2.99 3.34 7.50
CA LEU A 16 3.07 1.93 7.88
C LEU A 16 4.14 1.16 7.08
N GLN A 17 4.25 1.39 5.78
CA GLN A 17 5.29 0.78 4.95
C GLN A 17 6.69 1.24 5.34
N LEU A 18 6.90 2.52 5.60
CA LEU A 18 8.19 3.03 6.06
C LEU A 18 8.55 2.47 7.44
N ALA A 19 7.59 2.42 8.37
CA ALA A 19 7.81 1.79 9.66
C ALA A 19 8.23 0.32 9.50
N MET A 20 7.52 -0.45 8.66
CA MET A 20 7.88 -1.84 8.38
C MET A 20 9.28 -1.98 7.77
N VAL A 21 9.61 -1.14 6.78
CA VAL A 21 10.92 -1.17 6.10
C VAL A 21 12.04 -0.89 7.10
N LEU A 22 11.89 0.16 7.92
CA LEU A 22 12.86 0.50 8.96
C LEU A 22 13.04 -0.64 9.97
N ILE A 23 11.95 -1.24 10.44
CA ILE A 23 12.05 -2.36 11.37
C ILE A 23 12.70 -3.58 10.70
N GLY A 24 12.30 -3.91 9.47
CA GLY A 24 12.87 -5.05 8.75
C GLY A 24 14.34 -4.89 8.38
N HIS A 25 14.83 -3.65 8.26
CA HIS A 25 16.26 -3.39 8.10
C HIS A 25 17.08 -3.94 9.28
N TYR A 26 16.56 -3.82 10.51
CA TYR A 26 17.22 -4.33 11.72
C TYR A 26 16.79 -5.76 12.09
N VAL A 27 15.64 -6.24 11.58
CA VAL A 27 15.04 -7.53 11.94
C VAL A 27 14.88 -8.41 10.69
N PRO A 28 15.82 -9.36 10.44
CA PRO A 28 15.82 -10.19 9.23
C PRO A 28 14.53 -10.98 9.01
N ALA A 29 13.89 -11.45 10.09
CA ALA A 29 12.62 -12.18 10.00
C ALA A 29 11.50 -11.37 9.33
N ILE A 30 11.49 -10.05 9.52
CA ILE A 30 10.51 -9.15 8.89
C ILE A 30 10.91 -8.86 7.45
N ARG A 31 12.19 -8.70 7.16
CA ARG A 31 12.69 -8.51 5.79
C ARG A 31 12.37 -9.70 4.88
N GLU A 32 12.63 -10.92 5.33
CA GLU A 32 12.51 -12.12 4.48
C GLU A 32 11.07 -12.56 4.23
N LYS A 33 10.18 -12.41 5.23
CA LYS A 33 8.79 -12.92 5.16
C LYS A 33 7.74 -11.82 5.33
N GLY A 34 8.07 -10.80 6.12
CA GLY A 34 7.16 -9.71 6.48
C GLY A 34 6.98 -8.66 5.40
N PHE A 35 7.99 -8.38 4.56
CA PHE A 35 7.90 -7.31 3.57
C PHE A 35 6.81 -7.53 2.51
N ALA A 36 6.72 -8.73 1.97
CA ALA A 36 5.71 -9.04 0.97
C ALA A 36 4.29 -9.03 1.58
N ILE A 37 4.09 -9.76 2.68
CA ILE A 37 2.77 -9.90 3.32
C ILE A 37 2.34 -8.57 3.95
N GLY A 38 3.22 -7.94 4.72
CA GLY A 38 2.97 -6.67 5.39
C GLY A 38 2.79 -5.53 4.39
N GLY A 39 3.65 -5.44 3.37
CA GLY A 39 3.53 -4.45 2.30
C GLY A 39 2.17 -4.52 1.60
N MET A 40 1.74 -5.72 1.20
CA MET A 40 0.42 -5.96 0.60
C MET A 40 -0.74 -5.67 1.56
N PHE A 41 -0.61 -6.05 2.83
CA PHE A 41 -1.61 -5.78 3.86
C PHE A 41 -1.82 -4.28 4.08
N PHE A 42 -0.74 -3.50 4.19
CA PHE A 42 -0.83 -2.05 4.34
C PHE A 42 -1.43 -1.38 3.10
N SER A 43 -1.11 -1.87 1.91
CA SER A 43 -1.73 -1.41 0.66
C SER A 43 -3.23 -1.70 0.62
N LEU A 44 -3.66 -2.88 1.11
CA LEU A 44 -5.07 -3.22 1.26
C LEU A 44 -5.78 -2.28 2.26
N VAL A 45 -5.16 -2.03 3.41
CA VAL A 45 -5.69 -1.10 4.43
C VAL A 45 -5.82 0.32 3.87
N ALA A 46 -4.81 0.80 3.14
CA ALA A 46 -4.87 2.10 2.46
C ALA A 46 -6.04 2.16 1.47
N GLY A 47 -6.22 1.12 0.66
CA GLY A 47 -7.35 1.03 -0.27
C GLY A 47 -8.71 1.04 0.42
N LEU A 48 -8.83 0.34 1.55
CA LEU A 48 -10.05 0.29 2.36
C LEU A 48 -10.37 1.65 2.97
N ILE A 49 -9.38 2.33 3.55
CA ILE A 49 -9.55 3.67 4.13
C ILE A 49 -10.03 4.64 3.05
N TYR A 50 -9.38 4.63 1.87
CA TYR A 50 -9.79 5.49 0.77
C TYR A 50 -11.25 5.24 0.38
N ALA A 51 -11.66 3.98 0.17
CA ALA A 51 -13.03 3.67 -0.25
C ALA A 51 -14.08 4.13 0.75
N ARG A 52 -13.79 4.03 2.06
CA ARG A 52 -14.69 4.52 3.12
C ARG A 52 -14.79 6.04 3.14
N MET A 53 -13.68 6.75 2.94
CA MET A 53 -13.68 8.21 2.97
C MET A 53 -14.23 8.84 1.69
N ALA A 54 -14.02 8.20 0.55
CA ALA A 54 -14.39 8.77 -0.75
C ALA A 54 -15.91 8.72 -1.01
N HIS A 55 -16.66 7.83 -0.32
CA HIS A 55 -18.07 7.51 -0.59
C HIS A 55 -18.38 7.38 -2.09
N ALA A 56 -17.40 6.94 -2.88
CA ALA A 56 -17.46 6.98 -4.32
C ALA A 56 -18.26 5.78 -4.88
N GLY A 57 -18.68 5.88 -6.14
CA GLY A 57 -19.15 4.72 -6.91
C GLY A 57 -18.03 3.69 -7.10
N TRP A 58 -18.39 2.49 -7.55
CA TRP A 58 -17.46 1.35 -7.70
C TRP A 58 -16.15 1.69 -8.43
N GLY A 59 -16.22 2.37 -9.58
CA GLY A 59 -15.02 2.77 -10.33
C GLY A 59 -14.10 3.71 -9.54
N GLY A 60 -14.67 4.61 -8.73
CA GLY A 60 -13.90 5.53 -7.90
C GLY A 60 -13.23 4.82 -6.72
N ALA A 61 -13.91 3.87 -6.09
CA ALA A 61 -13.38 3.08 -4.97
C ALA A 61 -12.23 2.15 -5.42
N LEU A 62 -12.43 1.44 -6.54
CA LEU A 62 -11.42 0.54 -7.12
C LEU A 62 -10.19 1.31 -7.58
N GLY A 63 -10.39 2.37 -8.38
CA GLY A 63 -9.29 3.16 -8.94
C GLY A 63 -8.50 3.91 -7.86
N GLY A 64 -9.19 4.55 -6.91
CA GLY A 64 -8.48 5.24 -5.83
C GLY A 64 -7.85 4.29 -4.81
N GLY A 65 -8.42 3.10 -4.58
CA GLY A 65 -7.78 2.07 -3.78
C GLY A 65 -6.50 1.53 -4.41
N ALA A 66 -6.53 1.28 -5.73
CA ALA A 66 -5.35 0.87 -6.48
C ALA A 66 -4.23 1.94 -6.44
N LEU A 67 -4.61 3.21 -6.62
CA LEU A 67 -3.68 4.33 -6.54
C LEU A 67 -3.10 4.50 -5.13
N ALA A 68 -3.94 4.46 -4.09
CA ALA A 68 -3.49 4.59 -2.70
C ALA A 68 -2.47 3.50 -2.35
N GLY A 69 -2.82 2.22 -2.63
CA GLY A 69 -1.95 1.08 -2.37
C GLY A 69 -0.67 1.07 -3.20
N GLY A 70 -0.76 1.47 -4.48
CA GLY A 70 0.41 1.56 -5.36
C GLY A 70 1.38 2.67 -4.96
N LEU A 71 0.85 3.87 -4.66
CA LEU A 71 1.67 5.05 -4.32
C LEU A 71 2.37 4.91 -2.98
N CYS A 72 1.73 4.31 -1.97
CA CYS A 72 2.42 4.07 -0.71
C CYS A 72 3.51 3.00 -0.88
N ALA A 73 3.20 1.91 -1.60
CA ALA A 73 4.12 0.79 -1.74
C ALA A 73 5.35 1.15 -2.57
N ILE A 74 5.20 1.89 -3.67
CA ILE A 74 6.36 2.26 -4.51
C ILE A 74 7.38 3.07 -3.72
N LEU A 75 6.94 3.98 -2.86
CA LEU A 75 7.81 4.79 -2.01
C LEU A 75 8.46 3.94 -0.91
N GLY A 76 7.70 3.08 -0.24
CA GLY A 76 8.24 2.16 0.77
C GLY A 76 9.28 1.20 0.19
N ILE A 77 8.98 0.58 -0.96
CA ILE A 77 9.90 -0.34 -1.63
C ILE A 77 11.12 0.42 -2.17
N ALA A 78 10.95 1.63 -2.71
CA ALA A 78 12.08 2.46 -3.14
C ALA A 78 13.06 2.70 -1.99
N VAL A 79 12.58 3.09 -0.81
CA VAL A 79 13.43 3.26 0.38
C VAL A 79 14.14 1.94 0.72
N SER A 80 13.42 0.82 0.73
CA SER A 80 13.99 -0.50 0.99
C SER A 80 15.07 -0.91 -0.04
N THR A 81 14.89 -0.56 -1.31
CA THR A 81 15.92 -0.81 -2.35
C THR A 81 17.16 0.05 -2.16
N VAL A 82 17.00 1.33 -1.76
CA VAL A 82 18.13 2.24 -1.49
C VAL A 82 18.91 1.78 -0.25
N LEU A 83 18.23 1.23 0.76
CA LEU A 83 18.87 0.63 1.94
C LEU A 83 19.54 -0.72 1.66
N GLY A 84 19.40 -1.28 0.45
CA GLY A 84 19.95 -2.58 0.08
C GLY A 84 19.18 -3.77 0.67
N ASP A 85 17.93 -3.56 1.10
CA ASP A 85 17.14 -4.59 1.74
C ASP A 85 16.48 -5.56 0.75
N VAL A 86 16.10 -5.08 -0.43
CA VAL A 86 15.46 -5.88 -1.47
C VAL A 86 16.03 -5.60 -2.86
N PRO A 87 16.01 -6.59 -3.78
CA PRO A 87 16.41 -6.39 -5.16
C PRO A 87 15.56 -5.32 -5.87
N PRO A 88 16.12 -4.52 -6.80
CA PRO A 88 15.36 -3.51 -7.54
C PRO A 88 14.16 -4.07 -8.32
N MET A 89 14.20 -5.34 -8.72
CA MET A 89 13.08 -6.02 -9.39
C MET A 89 11.81 -6.07 -8.53
N ILE A 90 11.95 -6.11 -7.20
CA ILE A 90 10.82 -6.09 -6.26
C ILE A 90 10.09 -4.74 -6.28
N LEU A 91 10.74 -3.66 -6.70
CA LEU A 91 10.09 -2.35 -6.84
C LEU A 91 8.95 -2.39 -7.83
N VAL A 92 9.15 -3.01 -8.99
CA VAL A 92 8.11 -3.13 -10.02
C VAL A 92 7.06 -4.16 -9.60
N MET A 93 7.51 -5.38 -9.27
CA MET A 93 6.59 -6.48 -8.95
C MET A 93 5.79 -6.23 -7.67
N GLY A 94 6.44 -5.72 -6.62
CA GLY A 94 5.82 -5.40 -5.34
C GLY A 94 4.86 -4.23 -5.42
N THR A 95 5.17 -3.21 -6.23
CA THR A 95 4.24 -2.10 -6.50
C THR A 95 3.01 -2.58 -7.26
N ALA A 96 3.20 -3.40 -8.30
CA ALA A 96 2.08 -3.96 -9.06
C ALA A 96 1.17 -4.82 -8.16
N ALA A 97 1.75 -5.73 -7.36
CA ALA A 97 1.01 -6.53 -6.39
C ALA A 97 0.28 -5.67 -5.36
N SER A 98 0.91 -4.59 -4.88
CA SER A 98 0.35 -3.63 -3.93
C SER A 98 -0.79 -2.81 -4.52
N ALA A 99 -0.70 -2.43 -5.79
CA ALA A 99 -1.79 -1.76 -6.49
C ALA A 99 -3.00 -2.69 -6.62
N VAL A 100 -2.79 -3.98 -6.92
CA VAL A 100 -3.87 -4.98 -6.94
C VAL A 100 -4.46 -5.19 -5.55
N THR A 101 -3.63 -5.28 -4.50
CA THR A 101 -4.16 -5.42 -3.13
C THR A 101 -4.87 -4.16 -2.63
N GLY A 102 -4.41 -2.97 -3.02
CA GLY A 102 -5.10 -1.72 -2.77
C GLY A 102 -6.45 -1.64 -3.51
N LEU A 103 -6.52 -2.16 -4.74
CA LEU A 103 -7.78 -2.32 -5.47
C LEU A 103 -8.75 -3.23 -4.71
N ILE A 104 -8.27 -4.37 -4.23
CA ILE A 104 -9.06 -5.30 -3.40
C ILE A 104 -9.53 -4.60 -2.13
N GLY A 105 -8.65 -3.86 -1.46
CA GLY A 105 -8.99 -3.05 -0.28
C GLY A 105 -10.10 -2.04 -0.59
N GLY A 106 -10.02 -1.37 -1.74
CA GLY A 106 -11.06 -0.45 -2.21
C GLY A 106 -12.40 -1.13 -2.47
N ALA A 107 -12.38 -2.31 -3.09
CA ALA A 107 -13.58 -3.14 -3.32
C ALA A 107 -14.21 -3.57 -1.99
N VAL A 108 -13.41 -4.08 -1.06
CA VAL A 108 -13.84 -4.51 0.28
C VAL A 108 -14.39 -3.32 1.07
N GLY A 109 -13.72 -2.17 1.03
CA GLY A 109 -14.18 -0.94 1.68
C GLY A 109 -15.57 -0.52 1.20
N LYS A 110 -15.87 -0.73 -0.09
CA LYS A 110 -17.17 -0.44 -0.70
C LYS A 110 -18.27 -1.47 -0.39
N LEU A 111 -17.91 -2.73 -0.16
CA LEU A 111 -18.90 -3.77 0.18
C LEU A 111 -19.41 -3.63 1.61
N ILE A 112 -18.58 -3.12 2.51
CA ILE A 112 -18.88 -3.07 3.95
C ILE A 112 -19.33 -1.66 4.40
N GLY A 113 -19.52 -0.71 3.47
CA GLY A 113 -19.96 0.66 3.77
C GLY A 113 -20.52 1.38 2.56
#